data_AF-A0A832W8V6-F1
#
_entry.id   AF-A0A832W8V6-F1
#
_cell.length_a   1.000
_cell.length_b   1.000
_cell.length_c   1.000
_cell.angle_alpha   90.00
_cell.angle_beta   90.00
_cell.angle_gamma   90.00
#
_symmetry.space_group_name_H-M   'P 1'
#
loop_
_entity.id
_entity.type
_entity.pdbx_description
1 polymer ?
#
loop_
_entity_poly.entity_id
_entity_poly.type
_entity_poly.pdbx_seq_one_letter_code
_entity_poly.pdbx_strand_id
1 'polypeptide(L)'
;MEEQGETRKIQFTGKSSYIVSLPKQWIKELGLKQGDQIRMIRKGSSTLELYPPKFESRVQKKEDATIEIAEEEQPDSIVRKLISLYFLGFKIINIKSKSGRLNPIQRNTAKEAVKRMLMGSEIISDSSNGMTIQVMVNLLELSVDGAFKRMIHLAKSMLNDALLAVKENNLDLAQEVINTDDEVDRFGFY
;
A
#
# COMPACT_ATOMS: atom_id res chain seq x y z
N MET A 1 9.99 3.82 -23.37
CA MET A 1 10.62 5.15 -23.46
C MET A 1 12.10 4.93 -23.25
N GLU A 2 12.93 5.29 -24.22
CA GLU A 2 14.39 5.19 -24.08
C GLU A 2 14.87 6.08 -22.93
N GLU A 3 15.71 5.53 -22.05
CA GLU A 3 16.42 6.33 -21.05
C GLU A 3 17.39 7.26 -21.77
N GLN A 4 17.00 8.52 -21.97
CA GLN A 4 17.95 9.58 -22.32
C GLN A 4 18.77 9.93 -21.09
N GLY A 5 19.77 9.11 -20.80
CA GLY A 5 20.77 9.39 -19.76
C GLY A 5 21.74 10.47 -20.23
N GLU A 6 21.79 11.60 -19.53
CA GLU A 6 22.81 12.62 -19.75
C GLU A 6 23.85 12.60 -18.63
N THR A 7 25.13 12.48 -18.96
CA THR A 7 26.22 12.63 -17.98
C THR A 7 26.63 14.10 -17.86
N ARG A 8 26.86 14.53 -16.62
CA ARG A 8 27.33 15.88 -16.28
C ARG A 8 28.57 15.76 -15.42
N LYS A 9 29.56 16.63 -15.68
CA LYS A 9 30.75 16.71 -14.82
C LYS A 9 30.39 17.45 -13.54
N ILE A 10 30.89 16.94 -12.43
CA ILE A 10 30.89 17.64 -11.16
C ILE A 10 31.92 18.77 -11.27
N GLN A 11 31.55 19.97 -10.86
CA GLN A 11 32.46 21.12 -10.79
C GLN A 11 32.64 21.50 -9.33
N PHE A 12 33.87 21.84 -8.96
CA PHE A 12 34.16 22.35 -7.63
C PHE A 12 33.99 23.87 -7.63
N THR A 13 33.25 24.41 -6.66
CA THR A 13 33.02 25.84 -6.54
C THR A 13 33.22 26.31 -5.09
N GLY A 14 33.93 27.42 -4.93
CA GLY A 14 34.32 27.91 -3.60
C GLY A 14 35.34 27.00 -2.90
N LYS A 15 35.19 26.85 -1.57
CA LYS A 15 36.13 26.08 -0.73
C LYS A 15 35.59 24.71 -0.28
N SER A 16 34.29 24.45 -0.38
CA SER A 16 33.68 23.27 0.26
C SER A 16 32.46 22.67 -0.45
N SER A 17 32.08 23.15 -1.65
CA SER A 17 30.90 22.64 -2.34
C SER A 17 31.20 22.22 -3.78
N TYR A 18 30.41 21.24 -4.21
CA TYR A 18 30.40 20.73 -5.57
C TYR A 18 29.07 21.08 -6.22
N ILE A 19 29.08 21.39 -7.51
CA ILE A 19 27.89 21.67 -8.30
C ILE A 19 27.82 20.72 -9.50
N VAL A 20 26.60 20.40 -9.91
CA VAL A 20 26.29 19.70 -11.15
C VAL A 20 25.21 20.48 -11.89
N SER A 21 25.38 20.67 -13.18
CA SER A 21 24.38 21.36 -14.00
C SER A 21 23.18 20.46 -14.26
N LEU A 22 21.98 20.96 -14.01
CA LEU A 22 20.73 20.23 -14.28
C LEU A 22 20.39 20.25 -15.79
N PRO A 23 19.74 19.21 -16.33
CA PRO A 23 19.33 19.19 -17.74
C PRO A 23 18.42 20.38 -18.09
N LYS A 24 18.76 21.11 -19.15
CA LYS A 24 18.03 22.32 -19.56
C LYS A 24 16.58 22.02 -19.92
N GLN A 25 16.31 20.87 -20.52
CA GLN A 25 14.98 20.42 -20.88
C GLN A 25 14.13 20.17 -19.62
N TRP A 26 14.66 19.45 -18.63
CA TRP A 26 14.01 19.20 -17.34
C TRP A 26 13.64 20.50 -16.61
N ILE A 27 14.54 21.49 -16.60
CA ILE A 27 14.27 22.83 -16.02
C ILE A 27 13.09 23.52 -16.74
N LYS A 28 13.04 23.46 -18.07
CA LYS A 28 11.97 24.07 -18.87
C LYS A 28 10.63 23.37 -18.67
N GLU A 29 10.62 22.04 -18.69
CA GLU A 29 9.40 21.22 -18.54
C GLU A 29 8.74 21.45 -17.18
N LEU A 30 9.54 21.62 -16.13
CA LEU A 30 9.05 21.91 -14.78
C LEU A 30 8.79 23.41 -14.53
N GLY A 31 9.04 24.27 -15.53
CA GLY A 31 8.85 25.72 -15.41
C GLY A 31 9.73 26.39 -14.35
N LEU A 32 10.88 25.78 -14.03
CA LEU A 32 11.78 26.27 -13.00
C LEU A 32 12.64 27.42 -13.53
N LYS A 33 12.94 28.37 -12.65
CA LYS A 33 13.77 29.54 -12.95
C LYS A 33 14.91 29.70 -11.94
N GLN A 34 15.87 30.55 -12.29
CA GLN A 34 16.95 30.91 -11.39
C GLN A 34 16.40 31.42 -10.06
N GLY A 35 16.96 30.91 -8.96
CA GLY A 35 16.52 31.22 -7.59
C GLY A 35 15.45 30.26 -7.05
N ASP A 36 14.84 29.42 -7.89
CA ASP A 36 13.97 28.36 -7.39
C ASP A 36 14.79 27.30 -6.63
N GLN A 37 14.21 26.81 -5.54
CA GLN A 37 14.82 25.80 -4.69
C GLN A 37 14.63 24.41 -5.29
N ILE A 38 15.65 23.55 -5.12
CA ILE A 38 15.59 22.11 -5.41
C ILE A 38 15.90 21.38 -4.12
N ARG A 39 15.04 20.43 -3.73
CA ARG A 39 15.32 19.52 -2.63
C ARG A 39 16.18 18.38 -3.15
N MET A 40 17.14 17.98 -2.33
CA MET A 40 18.07 16.88 -2.60
C MET A 40 17.97 15.88 -1.46
N ILE A 41 17.68 14.61 -1.78
CA ILE A 41 17.60 13.53 -0.79
C ILE A 41 18.55 12.41 -1.22
N ARG A 42 19.36 11.93 -0.27
CA ARG A 42 20.18 10.75 -0.48
C ARG A 42 19.31 9.50 -0.31
N LYS A 43 19.28 8.64 -1.33
CA LYS A 43 18.61 7.34 -1.31
C LYS A 43 19.65 6.24 -1.34
N GLY A 44 19.78 5.52 -0.24
CA GLY A 44 20.81 4.48 -0.08
C GLY A 44 22.24 5.05 -0.16
N SER A 45 23.18 4.24 -0.65
CA SER A 45 24.61 4.58 -0.65
C SER A 45 25.05 5.43 -1.84
N SER A 46 24.45 5.27 -3.02
CA SER A 46 24.95 5.82 -4.29
C SER A 46 24.01 6.80 -5.00
N THR A 47 22.75 6.92 -4.58
CA THR A 47 21.74 7.70 -5.33
C THR A 47 21.42 9.01 -4.63
N LEU A 48 21.37 10.09 -5.42
CA LEU A 48 20.85 11.39 -4.99
C LEU A 48 19.61 11.71 -5.84
N GLU A 49 18.45 11.80 -5.20
CA GLU A 49 17.19 12.20 -5.84
C GLU A 49 17.03 13.72 -5.73
N LEU A 50 16.67 14.37 -6.83
CA LEU A 50 16.43 15.81 -6.91
C LEU A 50 15.00 16.09 -7.38
N TYR A 51 14.31 16.99 -6.69
CA TYR A 51 12.97 17.43 -7.11
C TYR A 51 12.64 18.81 -6.52
N PRO A 52 11.75 19.60 -7.14
CA PRO A 52 11.43 20.93 -6.61
C PRO A 52 10.41 20.84 -5.46
N PRO A 53 10.53 21.63 -4.37
CA PRO A 53 9.64 21.56 -3.21
C PRO A 53 8.16 21.77 -3.54
N LYS A 54 7.84 22.61 -4.55
CA LYS A 54 6.44 22.84 -4.97
C LYS A 54 5.76 21.58 -5.52
N PHE A 55 6.54 20.62 -6.01
CA PHE A 55 6.03 19.33 -6.46
C PHE A 55 5.90 18.29 -5.33
N GLU A 56 6.33 18.61 -4.10
CA GLU A 56 5.99 17.81 -2.91
C GLU A 56 4.49 17.79 -2.67
N SER A 57 3.73 18.81 -3.09
CA SER A 57 2.30 18.92 -2.79
C SER A 57 1.39 18.01 -3.62
N ARG A 58 1.90 17.32 -4.65
CA ARG A 58 1.16 16.25 -5.35
C ARG A 58 1.59 14.84 -4.96
N VAL A 59 2.75 14.70 -4.29
CA VAL A 59 3.32 13.39 -3.89
C VAL A 59 3.52 13.28 -2.37
N GLN A 60 3.07 14.26 -1.59
CA GLN A 60 2.44 13.96 -0.30
C GLN A 60 1.21 13.13 -0.65
N LYS A 61 1.41 11.82 -0.85
CA LYS A 61 0.36 10.82 -0.68
C LYS A 61 -0.31 11.24 0.61
N LYS A 62 -1.54 11.77 0.53
CA LYS A 62 -2.33 11.96 1.74
C LYS A 62 -2.22 10.64 2.47
N GLU A 63 -1.67 10.64 3.68
CA GLU A 63 -1.55 9.40 4.45
C GLU A 63 -2.95 8.84 4.73
N ASP A 64 -3.96 9.70 4.60
CA ASP A 64 -5.34 9.43 4.94
C ASP A 64 -6.25 9.56 3.71
N ALA A 65 -7.15 8.60 3.54
CA ALA A 65 -8.27 8.67 2.61
C ALA A 65 -9.60 8.51 3.35
N THR A 66 -10.67 9.05 2.78
CA THR A 66 -12.03 8.81 3.24
C THR A 66 -12.87 8.25 2.10
N ILE A 67 -13.50 7.10 2.35
CA ILE A 67 -14.54 6.53 1.51
C ILE A 67 -15.89 6.93 2.11
N GLU A 68 -16.73 7.53 1.30
CA GLU A 68 -18.14 7.75 1.63
C GLU A 68 -19.00 6.66 0.99
N ILE A 69 -19.78 5.98 1.82
CA ILE A 69 -20.66 4.87 1.45
C ILE A 69 -22.09 5.36 1.39
N ALA A 70 -22.74 5.18 0.25
CA ALA A 70 -24.17 5.45 0.10
C ALA A 70 -25.01 4.35 0.76
N GLU A 71 -26.26 4.65 1.13
CA GLU A 71 -27.13 3.72 1.86
C GLU A 71 -27.40 2.41 1.10
N GLU A 72 -27.58 2.50 -0.22
CA GLU A 72 -27.82 1.36 -1.12
C GLU A 72 -26.55 0.85 -1.80
N GLU A 73 -25.37 1.31 -1.36
CA GLU A 73 -24.12 0.88 -1.98
C GLU A 73 -23.86 -0.61 -1.72
N GLN A 74 -23.59 -1.32 -2.81
CA GLN A 74 -23.42 -2.77 -2.80
C GLN A 74 -22.11 -3.19 -2.10
N PRO A 75 -22.12 -4.29 -1.33
CA PRO A 75 -20.94 -4.82 -0.62
C PRO A 75 -19.66 -4.86 -1.47
N ASP A 76 -19.73 -5.40 -2.68
CA ASP A 76 -18.57 -5.54 -3.57
C ASP A 76 -17.96 -4.20 -4.00
N SER A 77 -18.76 -3.13 -4.04
CA SER A 77 -18.25 -1.77 -4.28
C SER A 77 -17.39 -1.29 -3.11
N ILE A 78 -17.84 -1.56 -1.88
CA ILE A 78 -17.14 -1.21 -0.65
C ILE A 78 -15.79 -1.91 -0.60
N VAL A 79 -15.79 -3.22 -0.86
CA VAL A 79 -14.57 -4.06 -0.92
C VAL A 79 -13.60 -3.51 -1.96
N ARG A 80 -14.05 -3.26 -3.18
CA ARG A 80 -13.18 -2.71 -4.25
C ARG A 80 -12.58 -1.35 -3.89
N LYS A 81 -13.37 -0.45 -3.29
CA LYS A 81 -12.86 0.86 -2.85
C LYS A 81 -11.79 0.73 -1.76
N LEU A 82 -12.00 -0.17 -0.79
CA LEU A 82 -11.03 -0.44 0.27
C LEU A 82 -9.70 -0.97 -0.29
N ILE A 83 -9.77 -2.01 -1.13
CA ILE A 83 -8.61 -2.60 -1.79
C ILE A 83 -7.87 -1.57 -2.64
N SER A 84 -8.60 -0.71 -3.37
CA SER A 84 -7.99 0.33 -4.20
C SER A 84 -7.16 1.30 -3.38
N LEU A 85 -7.67 1.76 -2.24
CA LEU A 85 -6.93 2.67 -1.37
C LEU A 85 -5.74 1.97 -0.68
N TYR A 86 -5.91 0.70 -0.32
CA TYR A 86 -4.81 -0.13 0.18
C TYR A 86 -3.66 -0.21 -0.84
N PHE A 87 -3.95 -0.50 -2.11
CA PHE A 87 -2.93 -0.55 -3.17
C PHE A 87 -2.31 0.81 -3.50
N LEU A 88 -3.04 1.91 -3.35
CA LEU A 88 -2.49 3.26 -3.52
C LEU A 88 -1.51 3.63 -2.38
N GLY A 89 -1.48 2.85 -1.30
CA GLY A 89 -0.56 2.99 -0.18
C GLY A 89 -1.00 4.05 0.82
N PHE A 90 -2.31 4.21 1.02
CA PHE A 90 -2.85 5.02 2.12
C PHE A 90 -2.62 4.32 3.45
N LYS A 91 -2.13 5.05 4.46
CA LYS A 91 -1.87 4.53 5.81
C LYS A 91 -3.12 4.53 6.68
N ILE A 92 -4.04 5.46 6.45
CA ILE A 92 -5.30 5.58 7.17
C ILE A 92 -6.44 5.60 6.16
N ILE A 93 -7.39 4.67 6.31
CA ILE A 93 -8.59 4.62 5.47
C ILE A 93 -9.80 4.79 6.38
N ASN A 94 -10.53 5.89 6.20
CA ASN A 94 -11.78 6.16 6.91
C ASN A 94 -12.96 5.75 6.05
N ILE A 95 -13.87 4.97 6.59
CA ILE A 95 -15.16 4.65 5.98
C ILE A 95 -16.22 5.47 6.71
N LYS A 96 -17.01 6.25 5.97
CA LYS A 96 -18.10 7.05 6.52
C LYS A 96 -19.39 6.79 5.75
N SER A 97 -20.52 6.84 6.45
CA SER A 97 -21.82 6.83 5.79
C SER A 97 -22.16 8.23 5.24
N LYS A 98 -22.75 8.28 4.04
CA LYS A 98 -23.36 9.51 3.50
C LYS A 98 -24.67 9.90 4.18
N SER A 99 -25.40 8.93 4.74
CA SER A 99 -26.71 9.12 5.36
C SER A 99 -26.68 9.02 6.90
N GLY A 100 -25.49 9.14 7.49
CA GLY A 100 -25.29 9.25 8.94
C GLY A 100 -24.95 7.94 9.65
N ARG A 101 -25.38 6.77 9.14
CA ARG A 101 -24.99 5.45 9.68
C ARG A 101 -24.69 4.43 8.61
N LEU A 102 -23.71 3.55 8.87
CA LEU A 102 -23.46 2.35 8.08
C LEU A 102 -24.45 1.27 8.50
N ASN A 103 -25.06 0.60 7.53
CA ASN A 103 -25.89 -0.56 7.85
C ASN A 103 -25.01 -1.77 8.29
N PRO A 104 -25.57 -2.77 9.00
CA PRO A 104 -24.80 -3.90 9.50
C PRO A 104 -24.07 -4.69 8.40
N ILE A 105 -24.69 -4.82 7.22
CA ILE A 105 -24.10 -5.54 6.09
C ILE A 105 -22.86 -4.80 5.58
N GLN A 106 -22.94 -3.49 5.38
CA GLN A 106 -21.83 -2.66 4.94
C GLN A 106 -20.68 -2.67 5.94
N ARG A 107 -21.00 -2.54 7.24
CA ARG A 107 -20.02 -2.58 8.33
C ARG A 107 -19.32 -3.93 8.40
N ASN A 108 -20.06 -5.03 8.34
CA ASN A 108 -19.49 -6.39 8.36
C ASN A 108 -18.69 -6.69 7.09
N THR A 109 -19.15 -6.24 5.93
CA THR A 109 -18.41 -6.37 4.66
C THR A 109 -17.04 -5.70 4.75
N ALA A 110 -16.98 -4.48 5.29
CA ALA A 110 -15.71 -3.79 5.49
C ALA A 110 -14.81 -4.55 6.49
N LYS A 111 -15.36 -5.05 7.61
CA LYS A 111 -14.61 -5.84 8.58
C LYS A 111 -14.00 -7.10 7.98
N GLU A 112 -14.80 -7.85 7.24
CA GLU A 112 -14.34 -9.09 6.59
C GLU A 112 -13.29 -8.80 5.53
N ALA A 113 -13.44 -7.74 4.73
CA ALA A 113 -12.42 -7.33 3.77
C ALA A 113 -11.09 -6.99 4.47
N VAL A 114 -11.13 -6.23 5.56
CA VAL A 114 -9.92 -5.89 6.34
C VAL A 114 -9.26 -7.15 6.88
N LYS A 115 -10.04 -8.03 7.52
CA LYS A 115 -9.54 -9.25 8.16
C LYS A 115 -8.97 -10.24 7.16
N ARG A 116 -9.66 -10.48 6.04
CA ARG A 116 -9.33 -11.55 5.09
C ARG A 116 -8.38 -11.10 3.99
N MET A 117 -8.32 -9.81 3.65
CA MET A 117 -7.62 -9.36 2.43
C MET A 117 -6.48 -8.38 2.71
N LEU A 118 -6.62 -7.50 3.70
CA LEU A 118 -5.72 -6.35 3.88
C LEU A 118 -4.64 -6.66 4.92
N MET A 119 -3.57 -7.35 4.51
CA MET A 119 -2.45 -7.66 5.41
C MET A 119 -1.88 -6.43 6.10
N GLY A 120 -1.57 -6.59 7.39
CA GLY A 120 -0.92 -5.53 8.16
C GLY A 120 -1.80 -4.31 8.39
N SER A 121 -3.12 -4.50 8.30
CA SER A 121 -4.09 -3.46 8.61
C SER A 121 -4.95 -3.85 9.82
N GLU A 122 -5.36 -2.84 10.59
CA GLU A 122 -6.13 -3.00 11.81
C GLU A 122 -7.25 -1.97 11.86
N ILE A 123 -8.41 -2.36 12.40
CA ILE A 123 -9.53 -1.46 12.61
C ILE A 123 -9.34 -0.78 13.97
N ILE A 124 -8.91 0.49 13.95
CA ILE A 124 -8.62 1.26 15.17
C ILE A 124 -9.83 2.01 15.73
N SER A 125 -10.89 2.15 14.93
CA SER A 125 -12.15 2.77 15.36
C SER A 125 -13.31 2.14 14.59
N ASP A 126 -14.38 1.82 15.30
CA ASP A 126 -15.54 1.16 14.72
C ASP A 126 -16.83 1.59 15.43
N SER A 127 -17.65 2.37 14.72
CA SER A 127 -18.90 2.95 15.23
C SER A 127 -20.05 2.75 14.24
N SER A 128 -21.26 3.13 14.62
CA SER A 128 -22.40 3.17 13.68
C SER A 128 -22.19 4.14 12.52
N ASN A 129 -21.42 5.21 12.72
CA ASN A 129 -21.32 6.31 11.76
C ASN A 129 -20.14 6.12 10.79
N GLY A 130 -19.20 5.26 11.16
CA GLY A 130 -18.00 5.02 10.38
C GLY A 130 -16.98 4.13 11.09
N MET A 131 -15.93 3.83 10.35
CA MET A 131 -14.83 2.96 10.73
C MET A 131 -13.51 3.59 10.28
N THR A 132 -12.45 3.40 11.04
CA THR A 132 -11.09 3.81 10.67
C THR A 132 -10.17 2.60 10.66
N ILE A 133 -9.48 2.41 9.54
CA ILE A 133 -8.54 1.33 9.31
C ILE A 133 -7.14 1.95 9.23
N GLN A 134 -6.19 1.39 9.96
CA GLN A 134 -4.78 1.76 9.92
C GLN A 134 -4.00 0.66 9.22
N VAL A 135 -3.20 1.01 8.20
CA VAL A 135 -2.30 0.11 7.48
C VAL A 135 -0.89 0.37 7.98
N MET A 136 -0.31 -0.60 8.69
CA MET A 136 1.00 -0.51 9.33
C MET A 136 2.12 -1.10 8.48
N VAL A 137 1.79 -2.05 7.60
CA VAL A 137 2.77 -2.70 6.73
C VAL A 137 2.97 -1.85 5.48
N ASN A 138 4.22 -1.49 5.22
CA ASN A 138 4.60 -0.95 3.93
C ASN A 138 4.67 -2.13 2.94
N LEU A 139 3.68 -2.26 2.06
CA LEU A 139 3.61 -3.29 1.01
C LEU A 139 4.91 -3.44 0.20
N LEU A 140 5.74 -2.39 0.16
CA LEU A 140 7.04 -2.34 -0.51
C LEU A 140 8.16 -3.15 0.19
N GLU A 141 7.95 -3.68 1.40
CA GLU A 141 8.98 -4.42 2.14
C GLU A 141 8.97 -5.94 1.91
N LEU A 142 7.87 -6.51 1.43
CA LEU A 142 7.82 -7.92 1.06
C LEU A 142 8.12 -8.07 -0.44
N SER A 143 9.23 -8.73 -0.78
CA SER A 143 9.50 -9.06 -2.18
C SER A 143 8.48 -10.08 -2.70
N VAL A 144 8.13 -10.00 -3.98
CA VAL A 144 7.28 -11.00 -4.66
C VAL A 144 7.82 -12.42 -4.45
N ASP A 145 9.15 -12.61 -4.52
CA ASP A 145 9.81 -13.89 -4.20
C ASP A 145 9.54 -14.35 -2.76
N GLY A 146 9.58 -13.44 -1.79
CA GLY A 146 9.26 -13.71 -0.39
C GLY A 146 7.80 -14.11 -0.19
N ALA A 147 6.87 -13.42 -0.85
CA ALA A 147 5.44 -13.75 -0.84
C ALA A 147 5.19 -15.13 -1.43
N PHE A 148 5.74 -15.43 -2.61
CA PHE A 148 5.62 -16.74 -3.27
C PHE A 148 6.17 -17.88 -2.41
N LYS A 149 7.35 -17.71 -1.79
CA LYS A 149 7.90 -18.73 -0.89
C LYS A 149 6.98 -19.00 0.29
N ARG A 150 6.41 -17.97 0.91
CA ARG A 150 5.45 -18.12 2.01
C ARG A 150 4.18 -18.82 1.57
N MET A 151 3.62 -18.46 0.41
CA MET A 151 2.45 -19.14 -0.17
C MET A 151 2.71 -20.64 -0.34
N ILE A 152 3.86 -21.02 -0.93
CA ILE A 152 4.22 -22.43 -1.12
C ILE A 152 4.36 -23.16 0.22
N HIS A 153 4.98 -22.52 1.22
CA HIS A 153 5.13 -23.12 2.55
C HIS A 153 3.78 -23.35 3.24
N LEU A 154 2.88 -22.38 3.19
CA LEU A 154 1.53 -22.49 3.76
C LEU A 154 0.71 -23.56 3.04
N ALA A 155 0.67 -23.53 1.71
CA ALA A 155 -0.06 -24.53 0.92
C ALA A 155 0.44 -25.96 1.19
N LYS A 156 1.76 -26.13 1.38
CA LYS A 156 2.33 -27.44 1.75
C LYS A 156 1.92 -27.87 3.17
N SER A 157 1.84 -26.94 4.12
CA SER A 157 1.30 -27.22 5.46
C SER A 157 -0.15 -27.66 5.39
N MET A 158 -0.99 -26.85 4.72
CA MET A 158 -2.42 -27.13 4.52
C MET A 158 -2.66 -28.51 3.91
N LEU A 159 -1.84 -28.91 2.92
CA LEU A 159 -1.94 -30.26 2.34
C LEU A 159 -1.66 -31.36 3.36
N ASN A 160 -0.63 -31.21 4.19
CA ASN A 160 -0.32 -32.19 5.23
C ASN A 160 -1.43 -32.26 6.28
N ASP A 161 -1.94 -31.11 6.70
CA ASP A 161 -2.99 -30.99 7.72
C ASP A 161 -4.31 -31.57 7.20
N ALA A 162 -4.64 -31.36 5.91
CA ALA A 162 -5.80 -31.98 5.28
C ALA A 162 -5.71 -33.51 5.24
N LEU A 163 -4.54 -34.07 4.89
CA LEU A 163 -4.31 -35.52 4.90
C LEU A 163 -4.43 -36.09 6.32
N LEU A 164 -3.91 -35.37 7.32
CA LEU A 164 -4.02 -35.76 8.73
C LEU A 164 -5.48 -35.72 9.22
N ALA A 165 -6.20 -34.65 8.90
CA ALA A 165 -7.59 -34.46 9.27
C ALA A 165 -8.47 -35.60 8.76
N VAL A 166 -8.27 -36.04 7.51
CA VAL A 166 -8.99 -37.19 6.93
C VAL A 166 -8.62 -38.48 7.65
N LYS A 167 -7.32 -38.71 7.89
CA LYS A 167 -6.84 -39.94 8.55
C LYS A 167 -7.38 -40.09 9.98
N GLU A 168 -7.50 -38.98 10.70
CA GLU A 168 -7.91 -38.94 12.11
C GLU A 168 -9.41 -38.64 12.29
N ASN A 169 -10.13 -38.37 11.20
CA ASN A 169 -11.51 -37.87 11.23
C ASN A 169 -11.66 -36.61 12.12
N ASN A 170 -10.69 -35.70 12.03
CA ASN A 170 -10.59 -34.50 12.85
C ASN A 170 -11.19 -33.30 12.11
N LEU A 171 -12.43 -32.96 12.46
CA LEU A 171 -13.18 -31.85 11.83
C LEU A 171 -12.62 -30.47 12.19
N ASP A 172 -12.05 -30.31 13.38
CA ASP A 172 -11.46 -29.04 13.81
C ASP A 172 -10.23 -28.72 12.96
N LEU A 173 -9.37 -29.71 12.71
CA LEU A 173 -8.21 -29.55 11.82
C LEU A 173 -8.64 -29.29 10.37
N ALA A 174 -9.70 -29.95 9.89
CA ALA A 174 -10.25 -29.66 8.56
C ALA A 174 -10.75 -28.21 8.45
N GLN A 175 -11.36 -27.68 9.51
CA GLN A 175 -11.78 -26.28 9.55
C GLN A 175 -10.60 -25.32 9.62
N GLU A 176 -9.51 -25.67 10.32
CA GLU A 176 -8.28 -24.88 10.31
C GLU A 176 -7.67 -24.80 8.92
N VAL A 177 -7.63 -25.89 8.14
CA VAL A 177 -7.17 -25.86 6.74
C VAL A 177 -7.96 -24.82 5.91
N ILE A 178 -9.28 -24.77 6.06
CA ILE A 178 -10.12 -23.78 5.38
C ILE A 178 -9.77 -22.35 5.84
N ASN A 179 -9.49 -22.16 7.13
CA ASN A 179 -9.13 -20.84 7.66
C ASN A 179 -7.74 -20.39 7.21
N THR A 180 -6.77 -21.31 7.03
CA THR A 180 -5.42 -21.01 6.54
C THR A 180 -5.41 -20.62 5.06
N ASP A 181 -6.40 -21.04 4.28
CA ASP A 181 -6.57 -20.61 2.88
C ASP A 181 -6.64 -19.08 2.75
N ASP A 182 -7.35 -18.42 3.68
CA ASP A 182 -7.40 -16.96 3.76
C ASP A 182 -6.02 -16.33 3.97
N GLU A 183 -5.10 -17.01 4.67
CA GLU A 183 -3.74 -16.51 4.85
C GLU A 183 -2.91 -16.59 3.58
N VAL A 184 -3.16 -17.61 2.75
CA VAL A 184 -2.56 -17.74 1.42
C VAL A 184 -3.09 -16.66 0.48
N ASP A 185 -4.41 -16.47 0.43
CA ASP A 185 -5.07 -15.47 -0.41
C ASP A 185 -4.58 -14.05 -0.15
N ARG A 186 -4.29 -13.73 1.11
CA ARG A 186 -3.71 -12.43 1.47
C ARG A 186 -2.38 -12.16 0.77
N PHE A 187 -1.59 -13.19 0.44
CA PHE A 187 -0.34 -13.01 -0.30
C PHE A 187 -0.57 -12.71 -1.78
N GLY A 188 -1.75 -13.02 -2.32
CA GLY A 188 -2.13 -12.68 -3.70
C GLY A 188 -2.23 -11.17 -3.97
N PHE A 189 -2.21 -10.34 -2.92
CA PHE A 189 -2.19 -8.88 -3.01
C PHE A 189 -0.77 -8.27 -3.03
N TYR A 190 0.30 -9.08 -3.12
CA TYR A 190 1.70 -8.62 -3.25
C TYR A 190 2.24 -8.70 -4.69
#